data_AF-A0A929Q023-F1
#
_entry.id   AF-A0A929Q023-F1
#
_cell.length_a   1.000
_cell.length_b   1.000
_cell.length_c   1.000
_cell.angle_alpha   90.00
_cell.angle_beta   90.00
_cell.angle_gamma   90.00
#
_symmetry.space_group_name_H-M   'P 1'
#
loop_
_entity.id
_entity.type
_entity.pdbx_description
1 polymer ?
#
loop_
_entity_poly.entity_id
_entity_poly.type
_entity_poly.pdbx_seq_one_letter_code
_entity_poly.pdbx_strand_id
1 'polypeptide(L)'
;MINEILYTLLQSHELPSSDPAYTWLMEDSQRLDQLEAAAAAFQCRLIVRQGMLYLVPNQDNNFLGYSKADLKSILLKSNQTDVHYYLSMFALLVLLDAFYSTQYGGGRLRDFLSLSDWMSRFDKALNSGLDQKDNPGNIPYERMVDTYNNLLVDPAHKRASNTKTQLFLTLLRFLESQDLVVFLPSQEQIFLTERMNALMDSILRSDTQLAILRSVESEDE
;
A
#
# COMPACT_ATOMS: atom_id res chain seq x y z
N MET A 1 12.59 5.25 29.27
CA MET A 1 13.10 4.55 28.08
C MET A 1 12.01 3.95 27.21
N ILE A 2 11.29 2.87 27.57
CA ILE A 2 10.24 2.29 26.68
C ILE A 2 9.23 3.34 26.19
N ASN A 3 8.66 4.14 27.10
CA ASN A 3 7.71 5.19 26.73
C ASN A 3 8.33 6.30 25.85
N GLU A 4 9.62 6.60 26.02
CA GLU A 4 10.32 7.59 25.19
C GLU A 4 10.53 7.04 23.78
N ILE A 5 10.88 5.76 23.66
CA ILE A 5 11.03 5.09 22.36
C ILE A 5 9.68 4.99 21.66
N LEU A 6 8.62 4.63 22.38
CA LEU A 6 7.27 4.62 21.82
C LEU A 6 6.84 6.02 21.36
N TYR A 7 7.15 7.07 22.13
CA TYR A 7 6.88 8.44 21.72
C TYR A 7 7.63 8.80 20.43
N THR A 8 8.92 8.46 20.31
CA THR A 8 9.67 8.63 19.07
C THR A 8 9.01 7.90 17.91
N LEU A 9 8.65 6.62 18.10
CA LEU A 9 7.97 5.81 17.08
C LEU A 9 6.60 6.36 16.68
N LEU A 10 5.86 7.00 17.59
CA LEU A 10 4.60 7.67 17.26
C LEU A 10 4.81 8.91 16.40
N GLN A 11 5.99 9.55 16.47
CA GLN A 11 6.32 10.72 15.67
C GLN A 11 6.97 10.36 14.32
N SER A 12 7.92 9.42 14.30
CA SER A 12 8.69 9.07 13.10
C SER A 12 8.16 7.83 12.38
N HIS A 13 7.34 7.00 13.03
CA HIS A 13 6.90 5.67 12.57
C HIS A 13 8.00 4.62 12.43
N GLU A 14 9.26 4.99 12.61
CA GLU A 14 10.42 4.12 12.44
C GLU A 14 11.58 4.49 13.37
N LEU A 15 12.39 3.49 13.69
CA LEU A 15 13.61 3.62 14.49
C LEU A 15 14.74 2.82 13.82
N PRO A 16 15.79 3.49 13.30
CA PRO A 16 16.89 2.82 12.62
C PRO A 16 17.89 2.18 13.58
N SER A 17 18.62 1.18 13.10
CA SER A 17 19.67 0.50 13.88
C SER A 17 20.88 1.36 14.22
N SER A 18 21.01 2.53 13.57
CA SER A 18 21.99 3.55 13.96
C SER A 18 21.61 4.28 15.25
N ASP A 19 20.34 4.21 15.67
CA ASP A 19 19.87 4.80 16.91
C ASP A 19 20.27 3.90 18.11
N PRO A 20 20.89 4.45 19.16
CA PRO A 20 21.21 3.69 20.38
C PRO A 20 20.02 2.99 21.02
N ALA A 21 18.81 3.57 20.91
CA ALA A 21 17.58 2.97 21.43
C ALA A 21 17.23 1.66 20.72
N TYR A 22 17.51 1.55 19.42
CA TYR A 22 17.32 0.30 18.68
C TYR A 22 18.24 -0.79 19.24
N THR A 23 19.53 -0.51 19.37
CA THR A 23 20.50 -1.46 19.91
C THR A 23 20.10 -1.90 21.32
N TRP A 24 19.72 -0.95 22.17
CA TRP A 24 19.24 -1.24 23.52
C TRP A 24 17.99 -2.14 23.55
N LEU A 25 17.06 -1.99 22.61
CA LEU A 25 15.89 -2.88 22.49
C LEU A 25 16.28 -4.28 22.03
N MET A 26 17.20 -4.40 21.07
CA MET A 26 17.57 -5.69 20.46
C MET A 26 18.47 -6.55 21.34
N GLU A 27 19.14 -5.97 22.33
CA GLU A 27 19.99 -6.70 23.29
C GLU A 27 19.20 -7.61 24.26
N ASP A 28 17.92 -7.32 24.48
CA ASP A 28 17.11 -8.00 25.48
C ASP A 28 15.65 -8.08 25.00
N SER A 29 15.24 -9.30 24.66
CA SER A 29 13.91 -9.57 24.10
C SER A 29 12.78 -9.11 25.02
N GLN A 30 12.98 -9.09 26.34
CA GLN A 30 11.97 -8.64 27.28
C GLN A 30 11.63 -7.14 27.08
N ARG A 31 12.58 -6.34 26.59
CA ARG A 31 12.36 -4.91 26.28
C ARG A 31 11.52 -4.74 25.03
N LEU A 32 11.79 -5.57 24.02
CA LEU A 32 10.98 -5.61 22.81
C LEU A 32 9.54 -6.06 23.12
N ASP A 33 9.37 -7.08 23.95
CA ASP A 33 8.04 -7.55 24.39
C ASP A 33 7.28 -6.47 25.16
N GLN A 34 7.97 -5.71 26.02
CA GLN A 34 7.38 -4.57 26.72
C GLN A 34 6.94 -3.45 25.76
N LEU A 35 7.76 -3.15 24.75
CA LEU A 35 7.41 -2.16 23.74
C LEU A 35 6.25 -2.64 22.86
N GLU A 36 6.21 -3.93 22.49
CA GLU A 36 5.10 -4.53 21.75
C GLU A 36 3.80 -4.44 22.55
N ALA A 37 3.82 -4.77 23.84
CA ALA A 37 2.66 -4.62 24.73
C ALA A 37 2.19 -3.17 24.83
N ALA A 38 3.13 -2.23 24.90
CA ALA A 38 2.81 -0.79 24.91
C ALA A 38 2.20 -0.34 23.57
N ALA A 39 2.76 -0.77 22.43
CA ALA A 39 2.23 -0.48 21.09
C ALA A 39 0.83 -1.08 20.89
N ALA A 40 0.59 -2.30 21.38
CA ALA A 40 -0.71 -2.98 21.32
C ALA A 40 -1.81 -2.21 22.06
N ALA A 41 -1.48 -1.51 23.16
CA ALA A 41 -2.42 -0.65 23.87
C ALA A 41 -2.91 0.54 23.01
N PHE A 42 -2.14 0.92 21.99
CA PHE A 42 -2.50 1.92 20.97
C PHE A 42 -3.01 1.30 19.68
N GLN A 43 -3.34 0.01 19.66
CA GLN A 43 -3.76 -0.73 18.46
C GLN A 43 -2.72 -0.62 17.33
N CYS A 44 -1.44 -0.74 17.69
CA CYS A 44 -0.33 -0.85 16.77
C CYS A 44 0.40 -2.17 16.98
N ARG A 45 1.24 -2.53 16.01
CA ARG A 45 2.18 -3.65 16.08
C ARG A 45 3.57 -3.19 15.67
N LEU A 46 4.61 -3.90 16.09
CA LEU A 46 5.96 -3.63 15.62
C LEU A 46 6.38 -4.54 14.47
N ILE A 47 7.26 -4.04 13.62
CA ILE A 47 7.92 -4.82 12.57
C ILE A 47 9.42 -4.53 12.63
N VAL A 48 10.23 -5.57 12.85
CA VAL A 48 11.69 -5.46 12.81
C VAL A 48 12.21 -6.08 11.53
N ARG A 49 12.73 -5.27 10.60
CA ARG A 49 13.27 -5.74 9.32
C ARG A 49 14.40 -4.83 8.85
N GLN A 50 15.43 -5.43 8.24
CA GLN A 50 16.55 -4.73 7.60
C GLN A 50 17.24 -3.66 8.48
N GLY A 51 17.35 -3.90 9.79
CA GLY A 51 17.93 -2.92 10.72
C GLY A 51 17.02 -1.72 10.99
N MET A 52 15.72 -1.86 10.78
CA MET A 52 14.69 -0.87 11.10
C MET A 52 13.61 -1.49 11.98
N LEU A 53 13.12 -0.73 12.95
CA LEU A 53 11.95 -1.05 13.75
C LEU A 53 10.83 -0.10 13.36
N TYR A 54 9.72 -0.62 12.83
CA TYR A 54 8.56 0.16 12.41
C TYR A 54 7.41 0.01 13.40
N LEU A 55 6.68 1.10 13.64
CA LEU A 55 5.39 1.10 14.33
C LEU A 55 4.27 1.17 13.29
N VAL A 56 3.42 0.14 13.25
CA VAL A 56 2.38 0.01 12.22
C VAL A 56 1.01 -0.03 12.89
N PRO A 57 0.09 0.90 12.58
CA PRO A 57 -1.29 0.84 13.03
C PRO A 57 -1.98 -0.44 12.54
N ASN A 58 -2.82 -1.04 13.38
CA ASN A 58 -3.71 -2.11 12.98
C ASN A 58 -4.78 -1.59 12.01
N GLN A 59 -5.40 -2.48 11.24
CA GLN A 59 -6.37 -2.11 10.19
C GLN A 59 -7.55 -1.28 10.72
N ASP A 60 -7.99 -1.53 11.97
CA ASP A 60 -9.13 -0.84 12.59
C ASP A 60 -8.73 0.46 13.31
N ASN A 61 -7.44 0.81 13.35
CA ASN A 61 -6.93 1.99 14.03
C ASN A 61 -7.06 3.23 13.14
N ASN A 62 -8.24 3.85 13.17
CA ASN A 62 -8.52 5.06 12.40
C ASN A 62 -7.92 6.35 13.01
N PHE A 63 -7.31 6.27 14.20
CA PHE A 63 -6.69 7.44 14.84
C PHE A 63 -5.25 7.64 14.38
N LEU A 64 -4.47 6.55 14.31
CA LEU A 64 -3.09 6.57 13.81
C LEU A 64 -2.98 6.12 12.35
N GLY A 65 -4.01 5.46 11.82
CA GLY A 65 -4.16 5.09 10.42
C GLY A 65 -5.19 5.97 9.71
N TYR A 66 -5.77 5.44 8.64
CA TYR A 66 -6.77 6.14 7.83
C TYR A 66 -8.08 5.37 7.78
N SER A 67 -9.19 6.04 8.03
CA SER A 67 -10.50 5.48 7.74
C SER A 67 -10.77 5.48 6.22
N LYS A 68 -11.79 4.73 5.79
CA LYS A 68 -12.30 4.82 4.39
C LYS A 68 -12.68 6.27 4.03
N ALA A 69 -13.21 7.04 4.97
CA ALA A 69 -13.59 8.43 4.72
C ALA A 69 -12.35 9.32 4.50
N ASP A 70 -11.29 9.11 5.28
CA ASP A 70 -10.03 9.84 5.16
C ASP A 70 -9.37 9.54 3.82
N LEU A 71 -9.23 8.25 3.48
CA LEU A 71 -8.66 7.83 2.18
C LEU A 71 -9.48 8.39 1.01
N LYS A 72 -10.82 8.40 1.10
CA LYS A 72 -11.64 9.05 0.08
C LYS A 72 -11.34 10.54 -0.04
N SER A 73 -11.18 11.26 1.07
CA SER A 73 -10.89 12.69 1.03
C SER A 73 -9.50 13.02 0.47
N ILE A 74 -8.53 12.13 0.68
CA ILE A 74 -7.16 12.28 0.17
C ILE A 74 -7.07 11.90 -1.31
N LEU A 75 -7.65 10.75 -1.68
CA LEU A 75 -7.49 10.16 -3.01
C LEU A 75 -8.46 10.73 -4.04
N LEU A 76 -9.61 11.25 -3.59
CA LEU A 76 -10.67 11.70 -4.47
C LEU A 76 -10.89 13.21 -4.36
N LYS A 77 -11.25 13.83 -5.48
CA LYS A 77 -11.76 15.20 -5.50
C LYS A 77 -13.23 15.22 -5.04
N SER A 78 -13.75 16.40 -4.72
CA SER A 78 -15.17 16.56 -4.37
C SER A 78 -16.09 15.97 -5.46
N ASN A 79 -17.26 15.45 -5.05
CA ASN A 79 -18.26 14.75 -5.88
C ASN A 79 -17.95 13.31 -6.34
N GLN A 80 -16.86 12.68 -5.90
CA GLN A 80 -16.52 11.32 -6.34
C GLN A 80 -17.19 10.21 -5.50
N THR A 81 -17.64 9.17 -6.20
CA THR A 81 -18.40 8.04 -5.62
C THR A 81 -17.49 6.97 -5.00
N ASP A 82 -18.08 6.00 -4.28
CA ASP A 82 -17.37 4.81 -3.78
C ASP A 82 -16.68 4.02 -4.90
N VAL A 83 -17.20 4.05 -6.13
CA VAL A 83 -16.58 3.40 -7.28
C VAL A 83 -15.18 3.97 -7.58
N HIS A 84 -14.98 5.28 -7.39
CA HIS A 84 -13.66 5.89 -7.58
C HIS A 84 -12.68 5.46 -6.50
N TYR A 85 -13.15 5.26 -5.27
CA TYR A 85 -12.33 4.69 -4.21
C TYR A 85 -11.91 3.26 -4.56
N TYR A 86 -12.84 2.43 -5.04
CA TYR A 86 -12.52 1.06 -5.46
C TYR A 86 -11.54 1.03 -6.64
N LEU A 87 -11.64 1.95 -7.60
CA LEU A 87 -10.65 2.12 -8.67
C LEU A 87 -9.25 2.44 -8.11
N SER A 88 -9.16 3.35 -7.14
CA SER A 88 -7.89 3.69 -6.48
C SER A 88 -7.29 2.49 -5.74
N MET A 89 -8.11 1.73 -5.02
CA MET A 89 -7.65 0.52 -4.31
C MET A 89 -7.22 -0.57 -5.28
N PHE A 90 -7.97 -0.78 -6.36
CA PHE A 90 -7.60 -1.75 -7.39
C PHE A 90 -6.30 -1.37 -8.10
N ALA A 91 -6.08 -0.07 -8.38
CA ALA A 91 -4.82 0.41 -8.93
C ALA A 91 -3.63 0.15 -7.99
N LEU A 92 -3.83 0.34 -6.68
CA LEU A 92 -2.82 0.00 -5.67
C LEU A 92 -2.51 -1.51 -5.64
N LEU A 93 -3.52 -2.37 -5.74
CA LEU A 93 -3.30 -3.83 -5.82
C LEU A 93 -2.49 -4.20 -7.07
N VAL A 94 -2.82 -3.64 -8.23
CA VAL A 94 -2.06 -3.86 -9.47
C VAL A 94 -0.63 -3.34 -9.36
N LEU A 95 -0.39 -2.26 -8.61
CA LEU A 95 0.96 -1.78 -8.32
C LEU A 95 1.75 -2.81 -7.51
N LEU A 96 1.16 -3.32 -6.44
CA LEU A 96 1.80 -4.30 -5.57
C LEU A 96 2.06 -5.62 -6.31
N ASP A 97 1.10 -6.12 -7.08
CA ASP A 97 1.24 -7.30 -7.94
C ASP A 97 2.39 -7.15 -8.96
N ALA A 98 2.56 -5.95 -9.52
CA ALA A 98 3.68 -5.71 -10.41
C ALA A 98 5.04 -5.88 -9.69
N PHE A 99 5.14 -5.48 -8.41
CA PHE A 99 6.37 -5.53 -7.66
C PHE A 99 6.62 -6.83 -6.89
N TYR A 100 5.58 -7.58 -6.52
CA TYR A 100 5.72 -8.78 -5.68
C TYR A 100 5.02 -9.97 -6.31
N SER A 101 5.70 -11.12 -6.29
CA SER A 101 5.07 -12.40 -6.61
C SER A 101 4.51 -13.03 -5.36
N THR A 102 3.23 -13.37 -5.40
CA THR A 102 2.55 -14.28 -4.45
C THR A 102 3.06 -15.72 -4.56
N GLN A 103 3.58 -16.11 -5.73
CA GLN A 103 4.16 -17.42 -5.99
C GLN A 103 5.60 -17.52 -5.43
N TYR A 104 5.93 -18.69 -4.85
CA TYR A 104 7.26 -19.06 -4.34
C TYR A 104 7.88 -18.10 -3.30
N GLY A 105 7.12 -17.72 -2.29
CA GLY A 105 7.69 -17.11 -1.07
C GLY A 105 7.79 -15.59 -1.06
N GLY A 106 7.04 -14.88 -1.93
CA GLY A 106 6.74 -13.46 -1.69
C GLY A 106 7.83 -12.48 -2.10
N GLY A 107 8.65 -12.80 -3.12
CA GLY A 107 9.82 -12.00 -3.48
C GLY A 107 9.49 -10.76 -4.33
N ARG A 108 10.30 -9.70 -4.15
CA ARG A 108 10.31 -8.53 -5.04
C ARG A 108 10.76 -8.96 -6.44
N LEU A 109 9.96 -8.61 -7.45
CA LEU A 109 10.14 -9.00 -8.85
C LEU A 109 10.98 -8.01 -9.66
N ARG A 110 10.97 -6.73 -9.27
CA ARG A 110 11.62 -5.65 -10.01
C ARG A 110 12.03 -4.50 -9.11
N ASP A 111 13.04 -3.77 -9.56
CA ASP A 111 13.53 -2.58 -8.84
C ASP A 111 12.65 -1.36 -9.09
N PHE A 112 12.12 -1.22 -10.31
CA PHE A 112 11.25 -0.11 -10.70
C PHE A 112 10.12 -0.54 -11.63
N LEU A 113 9.10 0.32 -11.73
CA LEU A 113 7.98 0.19 -12.66
C LEU A 113 7.76 1.54 -13.35
N SER A 114 7.55 1.55 -14.67
CA SER A 114 7.14 2.78 -15.36
C SER A 114 5.67 3.08 -15.09
N LEU A 115 5.31 4.37 -14.95
CA LEU A 115 3.92 4.82 -14.87
C LEU A 115 3.08 4.29 -16.03
N SER A 116 3.63 4.30 -17.25
CA SER A 116 2.95 3.77 -18.44
C SER A 116 2.69 2.25 -18.38
N ASP A 117 3.64 1.47 -17.87
CA ASP A 117 3.47 0.02 -17.65
C ASP A 117 2.43 -0.25 -16.57
N TRP A 118 2.44 0.52 -15.46
CA TRP A 118 1.43 0.39 -14.42
C TRP A 118 0.02 0.66 -14.94
N MET A 119 -0.17 1.74 -15.71
CA MET A 119 -1.44 2.07 -16.34
C MET A 119 -1.90 0.97 -17.31
N SER A 120 -0.98 0.43 -18.13
CA SER A 120 -1.28 -0.66 -19.07
C SER A 120 -1.68 -1.96 -18.36
N ARG A 121 -1.00 -2.30 -17.27
CA ARG A 121 -1.35 -3.46 -16.42
C ARG A 121 -2.71 -3.28 -15.77
N PHE A 122 -2.98 -2.09 -15.25
CA PHE A 122 -4.27 -1.75 -14.68
C PHE A 122 -5.39 -1.88 -15.72
N ASP A 123 -5.20 -1.32 -16.91
CA ASP A 123 -6.18 -1.41 -17.99
C ASP A 123 -6.48 -2.87 -18.33
N LYS A 124 -5.46 -3.72 -18.46
CA LYS A 124 -5.64 -5.15 -18.74
C LYS A 124 -6.37 -5.86 -17.60
N ALA A 125 -5.92 -5.69 -16.36
CA ALA A 125 -6.49 -6.34 -15.19
C ALA A 125 -7.94 -5.92 -14.93
N LEU A 126 -8.27 -4.65 -15.19
CA LEU A 126 -9.62 -4.13 -15.02
C LEU A 126 -10.58 -4.72 -16.06
N ASN A 127 -10.13 -4.85 -17.32
CA ASN A 127 -10.95 -5.43 -18.38
C ASN A 127 -11.07 -6.96 -18.25
N SER A 128 -10.02 -7.67 -17.82
CA SER A 128 -10.11 -9.12 -17.60
C SER A 128 -11.08 -9.51 -16.50
N GLY A 129 -11.32 -8.61 -15.54
CA GLY A 129 -12.35 -8.80 -14.50
C GLY A 129 -13.78 -8.83 -15.04
N LEU A 130 -14.04 -8.30 -16.25
CA LEU A 130 -15.36 -8.43 -16.89
C LEU A 130 -15.63 -9.87 -17.36
N ASP A 131 -14.57 -10.61 -17.69
CA ASP A 131 -14.64 -11.99 -18.18
C ASP A 131 -14.60 -13.03 -17.05
N GLN A 132 -14.30 -12.60 -15.81
CA GLN A 132 -14.27 -13.45 -14.64
C GLN A 132 -15.70 -13.87 -14.25
N LYS A 133 -16.00 -15.16 -14.48
CA LYS A 133 -17.25 -15.79 -14.05
C LYS A 133 -17.31 -15.99 -12.54
N ASP A 134 -16.15 -16.20 -11.94
CA ASP A 134 -15.99 -16.22 -10.50
C ASP A 134 -15.58 -14.82 -10.02
N ASN A 135 -16.42 -14.19 -9.23
CA ASN A 135 -16.19 -12.86 -8.67
C ASN A 135 -16.43 -12.95 -7.15
N PRO A 136 -15.55 -13.66 -6.42
CA PRO A 136 -15.75 -13.98 -5.01
C PRO A 136 -15.81 -12.72 -4.13
N GLY A 137 -15.22 -11.60 -4.60
CA GLY A 137 -15.28 -10.30 -3.93
C GLY A 137 -16.49 -9.43 -4.28
N ASN A 138 -17.38 -9.89 -5.20
CA ASN A 138 -18.47 -9.10 -5.77
C ASN A 138 -17.98 -7.70 -6.24
N ILE A 139 -16.81 -7.68 -6.89
CA ILE A 139 -16.18 -6.47 -7.40
C ILE A 139 -17.04 -5.94 -8.55
N PRO A 140 -17.47 -4.67 -8.54
CA PRO A 140 -18.36 -4.11 -9.55
C PRO A 140 -17.57 -3.72 -10.82
N TYR A 141 -16.97 -4.69 -11.50
CA TYR A 141 -16.09 -4.48 -12.65
C TYR A 141 -16.74 -3.64 -13.75
N GLU A 142 -18.00 -3.92 -14.13
CA GLU A 142 -18.72 -3.12 -15.13
C GLU A 142 -18.74 -1.62 -14.78
N ARG A 143 -19.15 -1.29 -13.55
CA ARG A 143 -19.19 0.10 -13.09
C ARG A 143 -17.81 0.72 -13.00
N MET A 144 -16.80 -0.05 -12.59
CA MET A 144 -15.42 0.41 -12.50
C MET A 144 -14.85 0.72 -13.90
N VAL A 145 -15.05 -0.16 -14.88
CA VAL A 145 -14.66 0.03 -16.28
C VAL A 145 -15.36 1.25 -16.87
N ASP A 146 -16.68 1.36 -16.71
CA ASP A 146 -17.44 2.52 -17.18
C ASP A 146 -16.92 3.82 -16.56
N THR A 147 -16.75 3.83 -15.24
CA THR A 147 -16.25 5.00 -14.51
C THR A 147 -14.84 5.38 -14.99
N TYR A 148 -13.97 4.39 -15.17
CA TYR A 148 -12.60 4.61 -15.61
C TYR A 148 -12.52 5.11 -17.07
N ASN A 149 -13.36 4.58 -17.96
CA ASN A 149 -13.44 5.03 -19.35
C ASN A 149 -14.04 6.44 -19.49
N ASN A 150 -14.92 6.81 -18.56
CA ASN A 150 -15.47 8.16 -18.48
C ASN A 150 -14.50 9.19 -17.85
N LEU A 151 -13.35 8.76 -17.29
CA LEU A 151 -12.27 9.69 -16.98
C LEU A 151 -11.75 10.29 -18.29
N LEU A 152 -11.85 11.61 -18.42
CA LEU A 152 -11.50 12.33 -19.64
C LEU A 152 -10.06 12.00 -20.05
N VAL A 153 -9.87 11.53 -21.29
CA VAL A 153 -8.55 11.56 -21.92
C VAL A 153 -8.37 13.01 -22.37
N ASP A 154 -7.50 13.79 -21.72
CA ASP A 154 -7.20 15.15 -22.18
C ASP A 154 -5.88 15.16 -22.98
N PRO A 155 -5.94 15.06 -24.32
CA PRO A 155 -4.76 15.23 -25.17
C PRO A 155 -4.48 16.70 -25.55
N ALA A 156 -5.31 17.68 -25.16
CA ALA A 156 -5.27 19.03 -25.73
C ALA A 156 -4.97 20.16 -24.73
N HIS A 157 -5.21 19.98 -23.43
CA HIS A 157 -5.00 21.04 -22.44
C HIS A 157 -4.17 20.58 -21.23
N LYS A 158 -3.01 21.21 -21.03
CA LYS A 158 -2.09 21.03 -19.89
C LYS A 158 -2.69 21.40 -18.51
N ARG A 159 -4.01 21.48 -18.35
CA ARG A 159 -4.70 21.93 -17.13
C ARG A 159 -6.04 21.24 -16.85
N ALA A 160 -6.32 20.03 -17.31
CA ALA A 160 -7.48 19.28 -16.81
C ALA A 160 -7.14 18.37 -15.63
N SER A 161 -7.96 18.50 -14.60
CA SER A 161 -7.83 17.91 -13.27
C SER A 161 -8.33 16.45 -13.19
N ASN A 162 -8.79 15.82 -14.30
CA ASN A 162 -9.58 14.58 -14.28
C ASN A 162 -9.14 13.53 -15.34
N THR A 163 -7.83 13.39 -15.58
CA THR A 163 -7.29 12.42 -16.56
C THR A 163 -7.08 11.05 -15.90
N LYS A 164 -7.16 9.94 -16.68
CA LYS A 164 -6.76 8.59 -16.21
C LYS A 164 -5.41 8.61 -15.48
N THR A 165 -4.41 9.32 -16.03
CA THR A 165 -3.10 9.53 -15.39
C THR A 165 -3.17 10.20 -14.02
N GLN A 166 -4.13 11.10 -13.79
CA GLN A 166 -4.27 11.82 -12.53
C GLN A 166 -4.67 10.89 -11.37
N LEU A 167 -5.39 9.79 -11.64
CA LEU A 167 -5.67 8.75 -10.65
C LEU A 167 -4.35 8.21 -10.07
N PHE A 168 -3.48 7.73 -10.96
CA PHE A 168 -2.18 7.16 -10.62
C PHE A 168 -1.24 8.19 -9.97
N LEU A 169 -1.17 9.41 -10.48
CA LEU A 169 -0.37 10.48 -9.88
C LEU A 169 -0.87 10.91 -8.49
N THR A 170 -2.17 10.76 -8.22
CA THR A 170 -2.72 11.04 -6.89
C THR A 170 -2.37 9.92 -5.91
N LEU A 171 -2.43 8.67 -6.35
CA LEU A 171 -1.95 7.53 -5.58
C LEU A 171 -0.45 7.63 -5.28
N LEU A 172 0.38 7.95 -6.28
CA LEU A 172 1.82 8.13 -6.09
C LEU A 172 2.12 9.20 -5.04
N ARG A 173 1.49 10.38 -5.14
CA ARG A 173 1.67 11.44 -4.14
C ARG A 173 1.23 11.02 -2.74
N PHE A 174 0.16 10.25 -2.63
CA PHE A 174 -0.25 9.69 -1.34
C PHE A 174 0.80 8.73 -0.80
N LEU A 175 1.25 7.75 -1.60
CA LEU A 175 2.25 6.77 -1.18
C LEU A 175 3.62 7.42 -0.85
N GLU A 176 4.05 8.43 -1.62
CA GLU A 176 5.24 9.23 -1.34
C GLU A 176 5.12 9.97 0.00
N SER A 177 3.94 10.53 0.31
CA SER A 177 3.72 11.20 1.60
C SER A 177 3.83 10.26 2.81
N GLN A 178 3.70 8.95 2.57
CA GLN A 178 3.81 7.90 3.58
C GLN A 178 5.19 7.20 3.54
N ASP A 179 6.12 7.69 2.71
CA ASP A 179 7.43 7.09 2.47
C ASP A 179 7.34 5.61 2.03
N LEU A 180 6.39 5.29 1.17
CA LEU A 180 6.19 3.93 0.63
C LEU A 180 6.72 3.78 -0.80
N VAL A 181 6.79 4.89 -1.54
CA VAL A 181 7.18 4.94 -2.94
C VAL A 181 8.04 6.17 -3.17
N VAL A 182 8.92 6.11 -4.18
CA VAL A 182 9.60 7.26 -4.78
C VAL A 182 9.26 7.31 -6.26
N PHE A 183 8.69 8.42 -6.73
CA PHE A 183 8.39 8.63 -8.14
C PHE A 183 9.39 9.62 -8.76
N LEU A 184 10.07 9.22 -9.85
CA LEU A 184 10.97 10.06 -10.63
C LEU A 184 10.24 10.57 -11.89
N PRO A 185 9.69 11.80 -11.90
CA PRO A 185 8.79 12.23 -12.98
C PRO A 185 9.47 12.35 -14.33
N SER A 186 10.76 12.70 -14.37
CA SER A 186 11.53 12.83 -15.62
C SER A 186 11.74 11.53 -16.36
N GLN A 187 11.68 10.40 -15.64
CA GLN A 187 11.86 9.05 -16.18
C GLN A 187 10.56 8.24 -16.15
N GLU A 188 9.50 8.82 -15.57
CA GLU A 188 8.23 8.13 -15.25
C GLU A 188 8.45 6.83 -14.45
N GLN A 189 9.49 6.77 -13.61
CA GLN A 189 9.86 5.57 -12.87
C GLN A 189 9.35 5.62 -11.43
N ILE A 190 8.78 4.52 -10.99
CA ILE A 190 8.26 4.28 -9.64
C ILE A 190 9.20 3.29 -8.97
N PHE A 191 9.68 3.60 -7.77
CA PHE A 191 10.49 2.73 -6.92
C PHE A 191 9.76 2.49 -5.59
N LEU A 192 9.91 1.30 -5.01
CA LEU A 192 9.45 1.04 -3.65
C LEU A 192 10.55 1.40 -2.64
N THR A 193 10.15 1.95 -1.49
CA THR A 193 11.06 2.23 -0.37
C THR A 193 11.33 0.94 0.42
N GLU A 194 12.36 0.96 1.28
CA GLU A 194 12.58 -0.16 2.20
C GLU A 194 11.46 -0.32 3.22
N ARG A 195 10.77 0.77 3.59
CA ARG A 195 9.57 0.70 4.42
C ARG A 195 8.47 -0.12 3.75
N MET A 196 8.20 0.10 2.46
CA MET A 196 7.24 -0.72 1.72
C MET A 196 7.69 -2.19 1.63
N ASN A 197 8.97 -2.45 1.36
CA ASN A 197 9.50 -3.82 1.34
C ASN A 197 9.33 -4.52 2.68
N ALA A 198 9.66 -3.85 3.79
CA ALA A 198 9.52 -4.40 5.13
C ALA A 198 8.06 -4.72 5.48
N LEU A 199 7.12 -3.85 5.08
CA LEU A 199 5.69 -4.07 5.26
C LEU A 199 5.21 -5.27 4.44
N MET A 200 5.56 -5.32 3.15
CA MET A 200 5.15 -6.40 2.25
C MET A 200 5.75 -7.75 2.66
N ASP A 201 7.03 -7.79 3.02
CA ASP A 201 7.66 -9.00 3.58
C ASP A 201 6.97 -9.48 4.86
N SER A 202 6.54 -8.56 5.73
CA SER A 202 5.77 -8.92 6.92
C SER A 202 4.41 -9.50 6.56
N ILE A 203 3.75 -8.95 5.53
CA ILE A 203 2.42 -9.38 5.09
C ILE A 203 2.49 -10.75 4.43
N LEU A 204 3.36 -10.89 3.43
CA LEU A 204 3.57 -12.08 2.60
C LEU A 204 4.18 -13.26 3.37
N ARG A 205 4.66 -13.07 4.60
CA ARG A 205 5.15 -14.15 5.47
C ARG A 205 4.22 -14.48 6.63
N SER A 206 3.20 -13.67 6.88
CA SER A 206 2.20 -14.00 7.89
C SER A 206 1.24 -15.03 7.32
N ASP A 207 1.22 -16.23 7.88
CA ASP A 207 0.44 -17.38 7.38
C ASP A 207 -1.06 -17.04 7.21
N THR A 208 -1.60 -16.14 8.03
CA THR A 208 -2.97 -15.62 7.94
C THR A 208 -3.23 -14.71 6.73
N GLN A 209 -2.27 -13.87 6.32
CA GLN A 209 -2.46 -12.97 5.16
C GLN A 209 -2.04 -13.65 3.85
N LEU A 210 -1.08 -14.58 3.91
CA LEU A 210 -0.85 -15.55 2.86
C LEU A 210 -2.09 -16.39 2.58
N ALA A 211 -2.85 -16.80 3.59
CA ALA A 211 -4.11 -17.53 3.37
C ALA A 211 -5.16 -16.67 2.64
N ILE A 212 -5.25 -15.37 2.93
CA ILE A 212 -6.14 -14.44 2.21
C ILE A 212 -5.67 -14.24 0.76
N LEU A 213 -4.38 -13.97 0.55
CA LEU A 213 -3.82 -13.80 -0.78
C LEU A 213 -3.89 -15.09 -1.61
N ARG A 214 -3.63 -16.24 -1.00
CA ARG A 214 -3.79 -17.56 -1.65
C ARG A 214 -5.24 -17.89 -1.89
N SER A 215 -6.18 -17.52 -1.01
CA SER A 215 -7.62 -17.72 -1.29
C SER A 215 -8.11 -16.90 -2.47
N VAL A 216 -7.40 -15.82 -2.83
CA VAL A 216 -7.66 -15.05 -4.06
C VAL A 216 -7.06 -15.75 -5.29
N GLU A 217 -6.12 -16.68 -5.13
CA GLU A 217 -5.42 -17.37 -6.22
C GLU A 217 -5.76 -18.87 -6.36
N SER A 218 -6.24 -19.53 -5.30
CA SER A 218 -6.48 -20.97 -5.26
C SER A 218 -7.91 -21.36 -5.62
N GLU A 219 -8.71 -20.45 -6.15
CA GLU A 219 -10.00 -20.77 -6.80
C GLU A 219 -9.83 -21.00 -8.33
N ASP A 220 -8.58 -21.01 -8.82
CA ASP A 220 -8.19 -21.28 -10.21
C ASP A 220 -7.89 -22.78 -10.53
N GLU A 221 -8.34 -23.73 -9.70
CA GLU A 221 -8.40 -25.19 -10.03
C GLU A 221 -9.82 -25.74 -9.97
#